data_AF-A0A9E2VY10-F1
#
_entry.id   AF-A0A9E2VY10-F1
#
_cell.length_a   1.000
_cell.length_b   1.000
_cell.length_c   1.000
_cell.angle_alpha   90.00
_cell.angle_beta   90.00
_cell.angle_gamma   90.00
#
_symmetry.space_group_name_H-M   'P 1'
#
loop_
_entity.id
_entity.type
_entity.pdbx_description
1 polymer ?
#
loop_
_entity_poly.entity_id
_entity_poly.type
_entity_poly.pdbx_seq_one_letter_code
_entity_poly.pdbx_strand_id
1 'polypeptide(L)'
;MSLFEARRAHPSSGRRTTHRFANEVEREFAHLLDLYGLAWEYEPHEFVLDRDDLGRVTRSFRPDFYVTSLDLYVEITAMRQALVTQKNGKVRRFREQYPTVRLDVLYRRDLVDFFSRHGLSLPDARPSADA
;
A
#
# COMPACT_ATOMS: atom_id res chain seq x y z
N MET A 1 -16.65 7.13 27.51
CA MET A 1 -16.03 6.24 26.51
C MET A 1 -17.13 5.69 25.62
N SER A 2 -17.33 6.31 24.45
CA SER A 2 -18.17 5.81 23.37
C SER A 2 -17.69 6.54 22.12
N LEU A 3 -17.03 5.83 21.21
CA LEU A 3 -16.63 6.36 19.91
C LEU A 3 -17.04 5.34 18.84
N PHE A 4 -18.33 5.01 18.84
CA PHE A 4 -19.01 4.43 17.69
C PHE A 4 -20.10 5.41 17.28
N GLU A 5 -19.74 6.34 16.40
CA GLU A 5 -20.59 6.85 15.31
C GLU A 5 -19.82 7.92 14.54
N ALA A 6 -19.05 7.47 13.55
CA ALA A 6 -18.73 8.30 12.39
C ALA A 6 -19.04 7.45 11.16
N ARG A 7 -20.28 7.63 10.69
CA ARG A 7 -20.79 7.53 9.32
C ARG A 7 -19.88 6.81 8.33
N ARG A 8 -20.48 5.84 7.64
CA ARG A 8 -20.04 5.27 6.35
C ARG A 8 -19.44 6.35 5.44
N ALA A 9 -18.13 6.54 5.52
CA ALA A 9 -17.36 7.11 4.44
C ALA A 9 -16.94 5.91 3.60
N HIS A 10 -17.69 5.64 2.52
CA HIS A 10 -17.08 4.97 1.39
C HIS A 10 -15.88 5.84 0.98
N PRO A 11 -14.64 5.33 0.97
CA PRO A 11 -13.47 6.13 0.61
C PRO A 11 -13.36 6.26 -0.91
N SER A 12 -14.49 6.51 -1.59
CA SER A 12 -14.52 7.20 -2.88
C SER A 12 -15.01 8.62 -2.66
N SER A 13 -14.49 9.32 -1.64
CA SER A 13 -14.63 10.77 -1.57
C SER A 13 -13.75 11.43 -2.62
N GLY A 14 -14.25 11.46 -3.85
CA GLY A 14 -14.23 12.67 -4.69
C GLY A 14 -12.88 13.30 -5.00
N ARG A 15 -11.78 12.55 -5.00
CA ARG A 15 -10.55 12.98 -5.66
C ARG A 15 -10.35 12.02 -6.82
N ARG A 16 -10.69 12.45 -8.04
CA ARG A 16 -10.09 11.86 -9.24
C ARG A 16 -8.60 11.78 -8.93
N THR A 17 -8.04 10.59 -8.77
CA THR A 17 -6.66 10.42 -8.34
C THR A 17 -5.78 11.09 -9.40
N THR A 18 -5.35 12.33 -9.15
CA THR A 18 -4.35 13.03 -9.96
C THR A 18 -2.95 12.51 -9.66
N HIS A 19 -2.85 11.32 -9.05
CA HIS A 19 -1.59 10.65 -8.80
C HIS A 19 -1.04 10.17 -10.14
N ARG A 20 0.14 10.68 -10.49
CA ARG A 20 0.92 10.19 -11.61
C ARG A 20 1.69 8.96 -11.12
N PHE A 21 1.04 7.80 -11.18
CA PHE A 21 1.67 6.51 -10.87
C PHE A 21 2.95 6.32 -11.71
N ALA A 22 3.97 5.71 -11.10
CA ALA A 22 5.25 5.51 -11.76
C ALA A 22 5.16 4.44 -12.87
N ASN A 23 4.24 3.49 -12.74
CA ASN A 23 3.99 2.46 -13.75
C ASN A 23 2.52 2.01 -13.78
N GLU A 24 2.18 1.17 -14.77
CA GLU A 24 0.81 0.64 -14.93
C GLU A 24 0.39 -0.32 -13.81
N VAL A 25 1.34 -1.05 -13.21
CA VAL A 25 1.07 -2.04 -12.17
C VAL A 25 0.60 -1.37 -10.87
N GLU A 26 1.18 -0.23 -10.51
CA GLU A 26 0.72 0.59 -9.38
C GLU A 26 -0.69 1.13 -9.62
N ARG A 27 -0.98 1.59 -10.84
CA ARG A 27 -2.33 2.04 -11.20
C ARG A 27 -3.35 0.91 -11.12
N GLU A 28 -2.98 -0.27 -11.61
CA GLU A 28 -3.79 -1.48 -11.54
C GLU A 28 -4.09 -1.84 -10.08
N PHE A 29 -3.08 -1.80 -9.20
CA PHE A 29 -3.27 -2.05 -7.78
C PHE A 29 -4.17 -1.01 -7.10
N ALA A 30 -3.97 0.28 -7.37
CA ALA A 30 -4.85 1.35 -6.86
C ALA A 30 -6.31 1.11 -7.26
N HIS A 31 -6.55 0.74 -8.52
CA HIS A 31 -7.90 0.41 -8.99
C HIS A 31 -8.49 -0.81 -8.27
N LEU A 32 -7.69 -1.85 -8.01
CA LEU A 32 -8.14 -3.00 -7.23
C LEU A 32 -8.47 -2.60 -5.78
N LEU A 33 -7.66 -1.76 -5.13
CA LEU A 33 -7.96 -1.26 -3.79
C LEU A 33 -9.30 -0.52 -3.76
N ASP A 34 -9.57 0.33 -4.76
CA ASP A 34 -10.86 1.03 -4.92
C ASP A 34 -12.02 0.05 -5.11
N LEU A 35 -11.84 -0.97 -5.97
CA LEU A 35 -12.85 -2.00 -6.25
C LEU A 35 -13.22 -2.79 -4.99
N TYR A 36 -12.24 -3.09 -4.13
CA TYR A 36 -12.45 -3.76 -2.84
C TYR A 36 -12.86 -2.79 -1.72
N GLY A 37 -13.02 -1.49 -2.01
CA GLY A 37 -13.46 -0.48 -1.04
C GLY A 37 -12.47 -0.20 0.08
N LEU A 38 -11.18 -0.45 -0.14
CA LEU A 38 -10.12 -0.22 0.85
C LEU A 38 -9.67 1.24 0.81
N ALA A 39 -9.42 1.83 1.97
CA ALA A 39 -8.86 3.17 2.07
C ALA A 39 -7.33 3.12 1.93
N TRP A 40 -6.76 3.91 1.03
CA TRP A 40 -5.33 3.89 0.71
C TRP A 40 -4.75 5.26 0.40
N GLU A 41 -3.44 5.37 0.55
CA GLU A 41 -2.62 6.55 0.23
C GLU A 41 -1.42 6.14 -0.64
N TYR A 42 -1.03 6.97 -1.61
CA TYR A 42 0.13 6.75 -2.49
C TYR A 42 1.37 7.45 -1.96
N GLU A 43 2.46 6.70 -1.77
CA GLU A 43 3.76 7.20 -1.31
C GLU A 43 3.70 8.14 -0.06
N PRO A 44 2.87 7.88 0.97
CA PRO A 44 2.61 8.87 2.02
C PRO A 44 3.77 9.04 3.01
N HIS A 45 4.59 8.00 3.20
CA HIS A 45 5.57 7.95 4.28
C HIS A 45 6.95 7.54 3.78
N GLU A 46 7.97 8.29 4.19
CA GLU A 46 9.37 7.98 3.93
C GLU A 46 10.08 7.57 5.21
N PHE A 47 10.75 6.42 5.15
CA PHE A 47 11.51 5.85 6.26
C PHE A 47 12.99 6.02 6.00
N VAL A 48 13.70 6.60 6.97
CA VAL A 48 15.15 6.72 6.92
C VAL A 48 15.77 5.37 7.26
N LEU A 49 16.68 4.89 6.40
CA LEU A 49 17.39 3.62 6.57
C LEU A 49 18.87 3.81 6.94
N ASP A 50 19.49 4.86 6.41
CA ASP A 50 20.90 5.18 6.63
C ASP A 50 21.15 6.66 6.82
N ARG A 51 22.15 6.96 7.65
CA ARG A 51 22.72 8.29 7.83
C ARG A 51 24.24 8.23 7.74
N ASP A 52 24.87 9.30 7.27
CA ASP A 52 26.33 9.46 7.35
C ASP A 52 26.79 9.94 8.74
N ASP A 53 28.10 10.08 8.92
CA ASP A 53 28.72 10.53 10.17
C ASP A 53 28.31 11.97 10.56
N LEU A 54 27.76 12.74 9.62
CA LEU A 54 27.23 14.08 9.84
C LEU A 54 25.71 14.07 10.08
N GLY A 55 25.10 12.88 10.20
CA GLY A 55 23.67 12.69 10.46
C GLY A 55 22.76 12.89 9.25
N ARG A 56 23.32 13.10 8.04
CA ARG A 56 22.54 13.33 6.81
C ARG A 56 21.99 12.01 6.29
N VAL A 57 20.73 12.02 5.84
CA VAL A 57 20.08 10.82 5.27
C VAL A 57 20.78 10.42 3.97
N THR A 58 21.36 9.23 3.93
CA THR A 58 22.02 8.67 2.74
C THR A 58 21.18 7.61 2.05
N ARG A 59 20.23 7.00 2.77
CA ARG A 59 19.27 6.05 2.22
C ARG A 59 17.93 6.17 2.91
N SER A 60 16.89 6.24 2.10
CA SER A 60 15.50 6.15 2.53
C SER A 60 14.76 5.07 1.75
N PHE A 61 13.62 4.67 2.31
CA PHE A 61 12.66 3.76 1.72
C PHE A 61 11.27 4.35 1.84
N ARG A 62 10.57 4.47 0.72
CA ARG A 62 9.22 5.00 0.62
C ARG A 62 8.37 3.93 -0.07
N PRO A 63 7.53 3.20 0.69
CA PRO A 63 6.63 2.23 0.09
C PRO A 63 5.65 2.89 -0.88
N ASP A 64 5.30 2.18 -1.95
CA ASP A 64 4.39 2.70 -2.98
C ASP A 64 2.99 3.02 -2.42
N PHE A 65 2.48 2.20 -1.49
CA PHE A 65 1.15 2.38 -0.91
C PHE A 65 1.13 2.19 0.61
N TYR A 66 0.21 2.90 1.25
CA TYR A 66 -0.27 2.59 2.59
C TYR A 66 -1.77 2.28 2.54
N VAL A 67 -2.14 1.03 2.84
CA VAL A 67 -3.54 0.61 2.95
C VAL A 67 -3.99 0.86 4.38
N THR A 68 -4.46 2.08 4.64
CA THR A 68 -4.85 2.59 5.96
C THR A 68 -5.84 1.68 6.68
N SER A 69 -6.80 1.09 5.97
CA SER A 69 -7.82 0.21 6.54
C SER A 69 -7.25 -1.12 7.06
N LEU A 70 -6.06 -1.51 6.58
CA LEU A 70 -5.38 -2.73 6.99
C LEU A 70 -4.16 -2.46 7.87
N ASP A 71 -3.80 -1.18 8.11
CA ASP A 71 -2.52 -0.77 8.67
C ASP A 71 -1.33 -1.53 8.04
N LEU A 72 -1.20 -1.40 6.72
CA LEU A 72 -0.27 -2.18 5.92
C LEU A 72 0.37 -1.33 4.83
N TYR A 73 1.70 -1.31 4.80
CA TYR A 73 2.46 -0.78 3.66
C TYR A 73 2.60 -1.84 2.58
N VAL A 74 2.51 -1.41 1.33
CA VAL A 74 2.66 -2.28 0.16
C VAL A 74 3.70 -1.69 -0.79
N GLU A 75 4.67 -2.51 -1.16
CA GLU A 75 5.68 -2.21 -2.18
C GLU A 75 5.40 -3.05 -3.43
N ILE A 76 5.17 -2.41 -4.56
CA ILE A 76 5.00 -3.05 -5.87
C ILE A 76 6.37 -3.33 -6.50
N THR A 77 6.52 -4.55 -7.01
CA THR A 77 7.75 -5.01 -7.64
C THR A 77 7.41 -5.64 -8.99
N ALA A 78 7.63 -4.89 -10.08
CA ALA A 78 7.31 -5.33 -11.44
C ALA A 78 8.18 -6.50 -11.98
N MET A 79 9.24 -6.95 -11.28
CA MET A 79 10.17 -8.00 -11.74
C MET A 79 10.26 -9.17 -10.77
N ARG A 80 10.26 -10.44 -11.24
CA ARG A 80 10.30 -11.68 -10.41
C ARG A 80 11.71 -12.10 -9.93
N GLN A 81 11.76 -12.58 -8.67
CA GLN A 81 12.67 -13.53 -7.98
C GLN A 81 13.88 -13.11 -7.14
N ALA A 82 14.57 -12.01 -7.41
CA ALA A 82 15.53 -11.47 -6.45
C ALA A 82 15.49 -9.97 -6.60
N LEU A 83 14.80 -9.29 -5.69
CA LEU A 83 14.97 -7.86 -5.44
C LEU A 83 16.45 -7.52 -5.69
N VAL A 84 16.72 -6.82 -6.79
CA VAL A 84 18.08 -6.44 -7.22
C VAL A 84 18.81 -5.92 -5.98
N THR A 85 20.03 -6.37 -5.69
CA THR A 85 20.70 -6.35 -4.36
C THR A 85 20.43 -5.10 -3.50
N GLN A 86 20.32 -3.93 -4.15
CA GLN A 86 19.96 -2.67 -3.53
C GLN A 86 18.51 -2.59 -2.99
N LYS A 87 17.48 -2.98 -3.76
CA LYS A 87 16.07 -3.00 -3.30
C LYS A 87 15.88 -4.04 -2.19
N ASN A 88 16.58 -5.17 -2.29
CA ASN A 88 16.63 -6.20 -1.25
C ASN A 88 17.24 -5.67 0.05
N GLY A 89 18.36 -4.96 -0.07
CA GLY A 89 19.03 -4.32 1.05
C GLY A 89 18.14 -3.28 1.73
N LYS A 90 17.37 -2.49 0.96
CA LYS A 90 16.41 -1.53 1.52
C LYS A 90 15.30 -2.23 2.32
N VAL A 91 14.64 -3.23 1.73
CA VAL A 91 13.55 -3.96 2.41
C VAL A 91 14.05 -4.70 3.64
N ARG A 92 15.21 -5.37 3.55
CA ARG A 92 15.80 -6.07 4.71
C ARG A 92 16.10 -5.09 5.83
N ARG A 93 16.78 -3.98 5.51
CA ARG A 93 17.13 -2.95 6.48
C ARG A 93 15.91 -2.26 7.08
N PHE A 94 14.87 -2.05 6.28
CA PHE A 94 13.59 -1.56 6.75
C PHE A 94 12.99 -2.51 7.78
N ARG A 95 12.93 -3.81 7.50
CA ARG A 95 12.41 -4.82 8.44
C ARG A 95 13.25 -4.93 9.71
N GLU A 96 14.57 -4.74 9.62
CA GLU A 96 15.47 -4.71 10.78
C GLU A 96 15.21 -3.47 11.67
N GLN A 97 14.99 -2.28 11.09
CA GLN A 97 14.82 -1.03 11.82
C GLN A 97 13.38 -0.75 12.27
N TYR A 98 12.40 -1.23 11.51
CA TYR A 98 10.98 -0.99 11.71
C TYR A 98 10.20 -2.31 11.81
N PRO A 99 10.53 -3.19 12.77
CA PRO A 99 9.96 -4.54 12.85
C PRO A 99 8.46 -4.57 13.14
N THR A 100 7.92 -3.50 13.73
CA THR A 100 6.49 -3.36 14.03
C THR A 100 5.69 -2.81 12.85
N VAL A 101 6.36 -2.28 11.82
CA VAL A 101 5.69 -1.72 10.65
C VAL A 101 5.45 -2.83 9.64
N ARG A 102 4.18 -3.08 9.33
CA ARG A 102 3.77 -4.14 8.42
C ARG A 102 4.04 -3.74 6.98
N LEU A 103 4.78 -4.57 6.25
CA LEU A 103 5.13 -4.36 4.85
C LEU A 103 4.94 -5.65 4.05
N ASP A 104 4.06 -5.61 3.05
CA ASP A 104 3.95 -6.64 2.01
C ASP A 104 4.64 -6.20 0.72
N VAL A 105 5.31 -7.12 0.04
CA VAL A 105 6.01 -6.85 -1.22
C VAL A 105 5.31 -7.66 -2.31
N LEU A 106 4.59 -6.96 -3.17
CA LEU A 106 3.75 -7.58 -4.19
C LEU A 106 4.41 -7.53 -5.55
N TYR A 107 4.35 -8.64 -6.26
CA TYR A 107 4.63 -8.63 -7.68
C TYR A 107 3.33 -8.50 -8.47
N ARG A 108 3.41 -8.07 -9.74
CA ARG A 108 2.23 -7.88 -10.60
C ARG A 108 1.24 -9.06 -10.58
N ARG A 109 1.75 -10.28 -10.63
CA ARG A 109 0.92 -11.50 -10.61
C ARG A 109 0.20 -11.75 -9.28
N ASP A 110 0.71 -11.19 -8.17
CA ASP A 110 0.27 -11.44 -6.81
C ASP A 110 -0.73 -10.37 -6.37
N LEU A 111 -1.01 -9.37 -7.23
CA LEU A 111 -1.95 -8.28 -6.92
C LEU A 111 -3.36 -8.80 -6.61
N VAL A 112 -3.82 -9.82 -7.34
CA VAL A 112 -5.15 -10.41 -7.11
C VAL A 112 -5.13 -11.26 -5.84
N ASP A 113 -4.09 -12.10 -5.67
CA ASP A 113 -3.97 -12.99 -4.52
C ASP A 113 -3.81 -12.23 -3.19
N PHE A 114 -3.28 -11.01 -3.22
CA PHE A 114 -3.19 -10.12 -2.06
C PHE A 114 -4.52 -10.04 -1.29
N PHE A 115 -5.63 -9.82 -1.98
CA PHE A 115 -6.95 -9.65 -1.35
C PHE A 115 -7.39 -10.93 -0.64
N SER A 116 -7.19 -12.09 -1.29
CA SER A 116 -7.46 -13.40 -0.70
C SER A 116 -6.60 -13.67 0.55
N ARG A 117 -5.30 -13.33 0.51
CA ARG A 117 -4.38 -13.49 1.67
C ARG A 117 -4.78 -12.62 2.86
N HIS A 118 -5.43 -11.50 2.61
CA HIS A 118 -5.94 -10.60 3.64
C HIS A 118 -7.41 -10.86 4.01
N GLY A 119 -8.01 -11.95 3.51
CA GLY A 119 -9.39 -12.35 3.86
C GLY A 119 -10.45 -11.42 3.30
N LEU A 120 -10.15 -10.69 2.23
CA LEU A 120 -11.04 -9.71 1.61
C LEU A 120 -11.83 -10.37 0.49
N SER A 121 -13.13 -10.09 0.47
CA SER A 121 -14.02 -10.43 -0.63
C SER A 121 -14.48 -9.16 -1.30
N LEU A 122 -14.75 -9.22 -2.60
CA LEU A 122 -15.39 -8.11 -3.29
C LEU A 122 -16.68 -7.74 -2.55
N PRO A 123 -16.96 -6.45 -2.34
CA PRO A 123 -18.25 -6.05 -1.81
C PRO A 123 -19.33 -6.65 -2.71
N ASP A 124 -20.30 -7.30 -2.08
CA ASP A 124 -21.45 -7.88 -2.78
C ASP A 124 -22.00 -6.81 -3.72
N ALA A 125 -21.96 -7.06 -5.03
CA ALA A 125 -22.59 -6.21 -6.02
C ALA A 125 -24.10 -6.37 -5.87
N ARG A 126 -24.66 -5.85 -4.78
CA ARG A 126 -26.10 -5.73 -4.66
C ARG A 126 -26.51 -4.80 -5.80
N PRO A 127 -27.47 -5.20 -6.65
CA PRO A 127 -28.08 -4.23 -7.54
C PRO A 127 -28.55 -3.07 -6.65
N SER A 128 -28.24 -1.84 -7.04
CA SER A 128 -28.86 -0.67 -6.44
C SER A 128 -30.37 -0.82 -6.64
N ALA A 129 -31.03 -1.37 -5.62
CA ALA A 129 -32.45 -1.34 -5.47
C ALA A 129 -32.80 0.03 -4.91
N ASP A 130 -32.70 1.05 -5.78
CA ASP A 130 -33.49 2.27 -5.64
C ASP A 130 -34.63 2.10 -6.66
N ALA A 131 -35.85 1.79 -6.22
CA ALA A 131 -36.83 2.64 -5.51
C ALA A 131 -37.84 3.23 -6.51
#